data_AF-A0A1F1FS81-F1
#
_entry.id   AF-A0A1F1FS81-F1
#
_cell.length_a   1.000
_cell.length_b   1.000
_cell.length_c   1.000
_cell.angle_alpha   90.00
_cell.angle_beta   90.00
_cell.angle_gamma   90.00
#
_symmetry.space_group_name_H-M   'P 1'
#
loop_
_entity.id
_entity.type
_entity.pdbx_description
1 polymer ?
#
loop_
_entity_poly.entity_id
_entity_poly.type
_entity_poly.pdbx_seq_one_letter_code
_entity_poly.pdbx_strand_id
1 'polypeptide(L)'
;MSDTNTGASSGASQGVPGWTWPDYIGWGWMINQARMEADWKGLWDYALPHVHATEETVASTEAQLGFRLPESYRGFLLASNGWPYFYLDMTAFSTSDLLGGELHEAGQTQLELEECVEAMAADGVIAADHFPIAASLVQTDVALMGKPGTPAEGTVSWVRNGEVIERYDDFLDYYLSMMELNKQETETIRRKDGPKPDGVPHAVIGRPGSPPVFEHARRDDL
;
A
#
# COMPACT_ATOMS: atom_id res chain seq x y z
N MET A 1 -23.56 -14.64 12.89
CA MET A 1 -24.37 -13.45 12.52
C MET A 1 -23.85 -12.26 13.29
N SER A 2 -23.01 -11.48 12.61
CA SER A 2 -22.86 -10.03 12.75
C SER A 2 -21.95 -9.61 11.60
N ASP A 3 -22.53 -9.64 10.40
CA ASP A 3 -21.98 -8.99 9.21
C ASP A 3 -21.95 -7.49 9.51
N THR A 4 -20.75 -6.91 9.58
CA THR A 4 -20.61 -5.45 9.51
C THR A 4 -20.00 -5.13 8.16
N ASN A 5 -20.83 -5.30 7.13
CA ASN A 5 -20.59 -4.81 5.79
C ASN A 5 -20.62 -3.29 5.84
N THR A 6 -19.46 -2.67 6.07
CA THR A 6 -19.32 -1.22 6.04
C THR A 6 -18.92 -0.84 4.62
N GLY A 7 -19.88 -0.96 3.69
CA GLY A 7 -19.78 -0.37 2.36
C GLY A 7 -19.83 1.15 2.50
N ALA A 8 -18.70 1.76 2.82
CA ALA A 8 -18.46 3.15 2.51
C ALA A 8 -18.21 3.18 1.00
N SER A 9 -19.17 3.69 0.22
CA SER A 9 -18.87 4.10 -1.15
C SER A 9 -17.81 5.21 -1.04
N SER A 10 -16.57 4.90 -1.39
CA SER A 10 -15.52 5.89 -1.63
C SER A 10 -16.01 6.79 -2.76
N GLY A 11 -16.60 7.94 -2.39
CA GLY A 11 -16.78 9.02 -3.35
C GLY A 11 -15.39 9.43 -3.78
N ALA A 12 -15.07 9.27 -5.07
CA ALA A 12 -13.79 9.56 -5.70
C ALA A 12 -13.05 10.68 -4.95
N SER A 13 -11.98 10.34 -4.23
CA SER A 13 -11.18 11.34 -3.53
C SER A 13 -10.39 12.11 -4.58
N GLN A 14 -11.04 13.09 -5.20
CA GLN A 14 -10.38 14.05 -6.07
C GLN A 14 -9.29 14.73 -5.23
N GLY A 15 -8.03 14.55 -5.65
CA GLY A 15 -6.88 15.10 -4.95
C GLY A 15 -7.05 16.58 -4.58
N VAL A 16 -6.30 17.03 -3.57
CA VAL A 16 -6.35 18.43 -3.15
C VAL A 16 -5.89 19.33 -4.31
N PRO A 17 -6.70 20.32 -4.73
CA PRO A 17 -6.34 21.20 -5.84
C PRO A 17 -4.97 21.87 -5.62
N GLY A 18 -4.07 21.72 -6.59
CA GLY A 18 -2.72 22.29 -6.56
C GLY A 18 -1.68 21.47 -5.80
N TRP A 19 -2.06 20.34 -5.17
CA TRP A 19 -1.09 19.42 -4.59
C TRP A 19 -0.44 18.54 -5.64
N THR A 20 0.83 18.22 -5.38
CA THR A 20 1.66 17.31 -6.17
C THR A 20 2.05 16.10 -5.33
N TRP A 21 2.61 15.06 -5.96
CA TRP A 21 3.09 13.87 -5.24
C TRP A 21 4.03 14.16 -4.06
N PRO A 22 5.00 15.09 -4.15
CA PRO A 22 5.77 15.51 -2.98
C PRO A 22 4.92 15.99 -1.79
N ASP A 23 3.82 16.73 -2.05
CA ASP A 23 2.91 17.18 -0.99
C ASP A 23 2.18 15.99 -0.35
N TYR A 24 1.67 15.07 -1.17
CA TYR A 24 1.00 13.85 -0.70
C TYR A 24 1.93 12.94 0.10
N ILE A 25 3.17 12.73 -0.35
CA ILE A 25 4.17 11.92 0.36
C ILE A 25 4.54 12.59 1.69
N GLY A 26 4.74 13.91 1.70
CA GLY A 26 4.99 14.66 2.93
C GLY A 26 3.84 14.54 3.92
N TRP A 27 2.61 14.63 3.44
CA TRP A 27 1.41 14.46 4.26
C TRP A 27 1.26 13.03 4.79
N GLY A 28 1.45 12.01 3.96
CA GLY A 28 1.45 10.63 4.40
C GLY A 28 2.55 10.35 5.43
N TRP A 29 3.70 11.01 5.31
CA TRP A 29 4.79 10.85 6.28
C TRP A 29 4.39 11.41 7.64
N MET A 30 3.73 12.58 7.68
CA MET A 30 3.17 13.12 8.92
C MET A 30 2.14 12.18 9.56
N ILE A 31 1.33 11.49 8.76
CA ILE A 31 0.38 10.49 9.26
C ILE A 31 1.11 9.28 9.86
N ASN A 32 2.10 8.73 9.14
CA ASN A 32 2.88 7.60 9.64
C ASN A 32 3.69 7.97 10.90
N GLN A 33 4.17 9.21 11.03
CA GLN A 33 4.78 9.69 12.26
C GLN A 33 3.78 9.71 13.43
N ALA A 34 2.57 10.23 13.22
CA ALA A 34 1.53 10.23 14.26
C ALA A 34 1.13 8.81 14.69
N ARG A 35 1.11 7.86 13.75
CA ARG A 35 0.88 6.44 14.01
C ARG A 35 2.03 5.82 14.81
N MET A 36 3.27 6.06 14.40
CA MET A 36 4.49 5.61 15.10
C MET A 36 4.59 6.16 16.55
N GLU A 37 4.07 7.36 16.80
CA GLU A 37 3.97 7.91 18.16
C GLU A 37 2.89 7.24 19.01
N ALA A 38 1.74 6.93 18.40
CA ALA A 38 0.65 6.21 19.06
C ALA A 38 1.04 4.75 19.36
N ASP A 39 1.75 4.12 18.43
CA ASP A 39 2.19 2.72 18.49
C ASP A 39 3.45 2.54 19.33
N TRP A 40 3.42 3.01 20.57
CA TRP A 40 4.56 2.90 21.48
C TRP A 40 4.82 1.47 21.96
N LYS A 41 3.91 0.52 21.67
CA LYS A 41 4.08 -0.91 21.94
C LYS A 41 4.76 -1.67 20.81
N GLY A 42 4.95 -1.03 19.64
CA GLY A 42 5.65 -1.63 18.50
C GLY A 42 4.84 -2.73 17.83
N LEU A 43 3.56 -2.47 17.55
CA LEU A 43 2.68 -3.37 16.79
C LEU A 43 3.11 -3.45 15.32
N TRP A 44 3.49 -2.32 14.74
CA TRP A 44 3.84 -2.21 13.32
C TRP A 44 5.30 -1.82 13.13
N ASP A 45 5.84 -2.22 11.97
CA ASP A 45 7.11 -1.71 11.46
C ASP A 45 6.87 -0.41 10.69
N TYR A 46 7.89 0.46 10.64
CA TYR A 46 7.83 1.75 9.95
C TYR A 46 9.10 1.98 9.15
N ALA A 47 8.96 2.54 7.95
CA ALA A 47 10.08 2.98 7.12
C ALA A 47 9.83 4.36 6.53
N LEU A 48 10.93 5.05 6.21
CA LEU A 48 10.87 6.25 5.39
C LEU A 48 10.49 5.89 3.95
N PRO A 49 9.75 6.77 3.24
CA PRO A 49 9.61 6.64 1.79
C PRO A 49 10.99 6.61 1.13
N HIS A 50 11.13 5.80 0.08
CA HIS A 50 12.39 5.75 -0.65
C HIS A 50 12.65 7.09 -1.36
N VAL A 51 13.92 7.35 -1.65
CA VAL A 51 14.29 8.47 -2.52
C VAL A 51 13.62 8.29 -3.89
N HIS A 52 13.25 9.41 -4.52
CA HIS A 52 12.61 9.43 -5.82
C HIS A 52 13.36 8.60 -6.87
N ALA A 53 12.62 7.99 -7.79
CA ALA A 53 13.18 7.42 -9.00
C ALA A 53 13.55 8.54 -9.98
N THR A 54 14.56 8.31 -10.81
CA THR A 54 14.84 9.20 -11.94
C THR A 54 13.92 8.86 -13.12
N GLU A 55 13.70 9.83 -14.01
CA GLU A 55 13.00 9.60 -15.28
C GLU A 55 13.63 8.46 -16.10
N GLU A 56 14.97 8.34 -16.10
CA GLU A 56 15.67 7.25 -16.78
C GLU A 56 15.36 5.89 -16.15
N THR A 57 15.34 5.80 -14.82
CA THR A 57 14.99 4.58 -14.09
C THR A 57 13.56 4.15 -14.40
N VAL A 58 12.61 5.08 -14.31
CA VAL A 58 11.19 4.79 -14.59
C VAL A 58 11.00 4.37 -16.06
N ALA A 59 11.60 5.09 -17.01
CA ALA A 59 11.52 4.73 -18.43
C ALA A 59 12.17 3.37 -18.74
N SER A 60 13.27 3.02 -18.06
CA SER A 60 13.90 1.71 -18.20
C SER A 60 13.03 0.59 -17.62
N THR A 61 12.32 0.84 -16.53
CA THR A 61 11.35 -0.12 -15.97
C THR A 61 10.14 -0.28 -16.90
N GLU A 62 9.57 0.83 -17.40
CA GLU A 62 8.48 0.81 -18.39
C GLU A 62 8.85 -0.01 -19.65
N ALA A 63 10.08 0.16 -20.15
CA ALA A 63 10.57 -0.60 -21.29
C ALA A 63 10.69 -2.11 -21.01
N GLN A 64 11.09 -2.49 -19.80
CA GLN A 64 11.19 -3.91 -19.39
C GLN A 64 9.81 -4.54 -19.14
N LEU A 65 8.87 -3.77 -18.59
CA LEU A 65 7.48 -4.19 -18.41
C LEU A 65 6.72 -4.30 -19.73
N GLY A 66 7.18 -3.59 -20.77
CA GLY A 66 6.56 -3.56 -22.10
C GLY A 66 5.39 -2.58 -22.21
N PHE A 67 5.16 -1.73 -21.21
CA PHE A 67 4.13 -0.70 -21.22
C PHE A 67 4.54 0.51 -20.38
N ARG A 68 3.94 1.67 -20.68
CA ARG A 68 4.12 2.89 -19.90
C ARG A 68 3.27 2.83 -18.63
N LEU A 69 3.82 3.19 -17.47
CA LEU A 69 3.05 3.16 -16.23
C LEU A 69 1.92 4.21 -16.27
N PRO A 70 0.73 3.91 -15.71
CA PRO A 70 -0.31 4.91 -15.52
C PRO A 70 0.21 6.15 -14.79
N GLU A 71 -0.21 7.34 -15.23
CA GLU A 71 0.42 8.62 -14.86
C GLU A 71 0.44 8.86 -13.35
N SER A 72 -0.63 8.48 -12.65
CA SER A 72 -0.74 8.62 -11.19
C SER A 72 0.36 7.83 -10.46
N TYR A 73 0.53 6.53 -10.79
CA TYR A 73 1.56 5.70 -10.18
C TYR A 73 2.98 6.06 -10.64
N ARG A 74 3.13 6.44 -11.93
CA ARG A 74 4.39 6.98 -12.46
C ARG A 74 4.85 8.22 -11.69
N GLY A 75 3.92 9.14 -11.42
CA GLY A 75 4.17 10.36 -10.65
C GLY A 75 4.58 10.06 -9.20
N PHE A 76 3.97 9.05 -8.58
CA PHE A 76 4.39 8.57 -7.27
C PHE A 76 5.85 8.10 -7.28
N LEU A 77 6.24 7.23 -8.22
CA LEU A 77 7.61 6.71 -8.29
C LEU A 77 8.66 7.81 -8.49
N LEU A 78 8.33 8.84 -9.27
CA LEU A 78 9.16 10.03 -9.49
C LEU A 78 9.27 10.96 -8.29
N ALA A 79 8.43 10.78 -7.27
CA ALA A 79 8.51 11.51 -6.02
C ALA A 79 9.02 10.63 -4.86
N SER A 80 8.76 9.34 -4.88
CA SER A 80 9.22 8.31 -3.95
C SER A 80 9.28 6.95 -4.66
N ASN A 81 10.46 6.35 -4.77
CA ASN A 81 10.62 5.07 -5.47
C ASN A 81 10.16 3.87 -4.60
N GLY A 82 8.86 3.78 -4.34
CA GLY A 82 8.29 2.83 -3.40
C GLY A 82 8.32 3.33 -1.95
N TRP A 83 7.60 2.63 -1.08
CA TRP A 83 7.53 2.95 0.34
C TRP A 83 7.17 1.69 1.17
N PRO A 84 8.14 1.14 1.92
CA PRO A 84 7.87 0.05 2.85
C PRO A 84 6.96 0.48 4.00
N TYR A 85 6.03 -0.39 4.39
CA TYR A 85 5.10 -0.15 5.50
C TYR A 85 4.29 1.15 5.35
N PHE A 86 3.98 1.54 4.11
CA PHE A 86 3.22 2.77 3.86
C PHE A 86 1.80 2.66 4.46
N TYR A 87 1.24 1.45 4.49
CA TYR A 87 0.01 1.10 5.17
C TYR A 87 0.21 -0.24 5.89
N LEU A 88 0.06 -0.25 7.22
CA LEU A 88 0.31 -1.45 8.05
C LEU A 88 1.61 -2.18 7.65
N ASP A 89 1.50 -3.43 7.21
CA ASP A 89 2.57 -4.30 6.72
C ASP A 89 2.72 -4.32 5.19
N MET A 90 1.91 -3.55 4.46
CA MET A 90 2.00 -3.42 3.01
C MET A 90 3.14 -2.48 2.58
N THR A 91 3.81 -2.86 1.51
CA THR A 91 4.83 -2.04 0.83
C THR A 91 4.31 -1.58 -0.53
N ALA A 92 4.34 -0.27 -0.78
CA ALA A 92 4.13 0.28 -2.12
C ALA A 92 5.39 0.03 -2.96
N PHE A 93 5.22 -0.58 -4.12
CA PHE A 93 6.33 -1.10 -4.91
C PHE A 93 7.21 0.01 -5.46
N SER A 94 8.51 -0.22 -5.41
CA SER A 94 9.53 0.51 -6.15
C SER A 94 9.65 0.00 -7.59
N THR A 95 10.43 0.69 -8.40
CA THR A 95 10.79 0.24 -9.75
C THR A 95 11.46 -1.13 -9.78
N SER A 96 12.19 -1.54 -8.73
CA SER A 96 12.78 -2.88 -8.65
C SER A 96 11.73 -3.93 -8.27
N ASP A 97 10.81 -3.61 -7.36
CA ASP A 97 9.76 -4.55 -6.93
C ASP A 97 8.79 -4.86 -8.09
N LEU A 98 8.61 -3.91 -9.02
CA LEU A 98 7.85 -4.16 -10.25
C LEU A 98 8.49 -5.21 -11.17
N LEU A 99 9.82 -5.36 -11.12
CA LEU A 99 10.57 -6.25 -12.01
C LEU A 99 10.85 -7.63 -11.39
N GLY A 100 10.77 -7.76 -10.06
CA GLY A 100 10.95 -9.03 -9.37
C GLY A 100 11.20 -8.89 -7.87
N GLY A 101 11.49 -10.02 -7.21
CA GLY A 101 11.72 -10.11 -5.76
C GLY A 101 10.49 -10.62 -4.99
N GLU A 102 10.63 -10.77 -3.67
CA GLU A 102 9.60 -11.41 -2.83
C GLU A 102 8.25 -10.69 -2.87
N LEU A 103 8.26 -9.34 -2.89
CA LEU A 103 7.06 -8.54 -3.04
C LEU A 103 6.36 -8.79 -4.38
N HIS A 104 7.14 -8.85 -5.46
CA HIS A 104 6.64 -9.18 -6.79
C HIS A 104 5.97 -10.55 -6.79
N GLU A 105 6.65 -11.56 -6.26
CA GLU A 105 6.14 -12.93 -6.18
C GLU A 105 4.86 -13.01 -5.36
N ALA A 106 4.79 -12.32 -4.22
CA ALA A 106 3.57 -12.22 -3.40
C ALA A 106 2.40 -11.59 -4.19
N GLY A 107 2.67 -10.51 -4.93
CA GLY A 107 1.69 -9.86 -5.81
C GLY A 107 1.20 -10.75 -6.95
N GLN A 108 2.12 -11.44 -7.64
CA GLN A 108 1.78 -12.36 -8.73
C GLN A 108 1.00 -13.57 -8.24
N THR A 109 1.38 -14.14 -7.09
CA THR A 109 0.69 -15.31 -6.52
C THR A 109 -0.79 -15.01 -6.31
N GLN A 110 -1.14 -13.81 -5.82
CA GLN A 110 -2.54 -13.42 -5.64
C GLN A 110 -3.29 -13.26 -6.97
N LEU A 111 -2.64 -12.80 -8.04
CA LEU A 111 -3.26 -12.69 -9.37
C LEU A 111 -3.60 -14.05 -10.00
N GLU A 112 -2.90 -15.10 -9.59
CA GLU A 112 -3.06 -16.48 -10.10
C GLU A 112 -4.10 -17.29 -9.30
N LEU A 113 -4.57 -16.78 -8.15
CA LEU A 113 -5.60 -17.45 -7.36
C LEU A 113 -6.93 -17.47 -8.12
N GLU A 114 -7.62 -18.60 -8.08
CA GLU A 114 -8.93 -18.78 -8.73
C GLU A 114 -9.95 -17.77 -8.17
N GLU A 115 -9.92 -17.56 -6.85
CA GLU A 115 -10.77 -16.59 -6.16
C GLU A 115 -10.56 -15.16 -6.70
N CYS A 116 -9.31 -14.78 -6.97
CA CYS A 116 -8.97 -13.47 -7.54
C CYS A 116 -9.45 -13.34 -8.98
N VAL A 117 -9.22 -14.39 -9.79
CA VAL A 117 -9.68 -14.42 -11.18
C VAL A 117 -11.21 -14.29 -11.25
N GLU A 118 -11.93 -15.02 -10.41
CA GLU A 118 -13.39 -14.95 -10.32
C GLU A 118 -13.88 -13.59 -9.82
N ALA A 119 -13.28 -13.05 -8.75
CA ALA A 119 -13.66 -11.76 -8.18
C ALA A 119 -13.43 -10.60 -9.15
N MET A 120 -12.34 -10.63 -9.93
CA MET A 120 -12.09 -9.66 -10.99
C MET A 120 -13.11 -9.80 -12.12
N ALA A 121 -13.38 -11.03 -12.57
CA ALA A 121 -14.30 -11.31 -13.66
C ALA A 121 -15.75 -10.90 -13.35
N ALA A 122 -16.17 -10.93 -12.08
CA ALA A 122 -17.51 -10.52 -11.66
C ALA A 122 -17.89 -9.10 -12.10
N ASP A 123 -16.90 -8.22 -12.22
CA ASP A 123 -17.08 -6.82 -12.65
C ASP A 123 -16.59 -6.56 -14.08
N GLY A 124 -16.37 -7.63 -14.85
CA GLY A 124 -16.03 -7.56 -16.27
C GLY A 124 -14.57 -7.22 -16.57
N VAL A 125 -13.68 -7.31 -15.58
CA VAL A 125 -12.23 -7.13 -15.77
C VAL A 125 -11.49 -8.46 -15.63
N ILE A 126 -10.38 -8.61 -16.35
CA ILE A 126 -9.58 -9.84 -16.34
C ILE A 126 -8.39 -9.65 -15.40
N ALA A 127 -8.13 -10.60 -14.50
CA ALA A 127 -6.98 -10.51 -13.58
C ALA A 127 -5.64 -10.30 -14.33
N ALA A 128 -5.44 -10.97 -15.47
CA ALA A 128 -4.26 -10.80 -16.32
C ALA A 128 -4.06 -9.38 -16.87
N ASP A 129 -5.10 -8.54 -16.90
CA ASP A 129 -5.02 -7.13 -17.28
C ASP A 129 -4.43 -6.26 -16.16
N HIS A 130 -4.05 -6.84 -15.02
CA HIS A 130 -3.49 -6.11 -13.88
C HIS A 130 -2.02 -6.45 -13.64
N PHE A 131 -1.37 -5.61 -12.83
CA PHE A 131 -0.03 -5.84 -12.29
C PHE A 131 0.04 -5.36 -10.82
N PRO A 132 0.87 -5.98 -9.97
CA PRO A 132 0.96 -5.61 -8.58
C PRO A 132 1.72 -4.28 -8.39
N ILE A 133 1.20 -3.45 -7.49
CA ILE A 133 1.76 -2.14 -7.12
C ILE A 133 1.94 -1.97 -5.61
N ALA A 134 1.36 -2.86 -4.81
CA ALA A 134 1.66 -3.01 -3.39
C ALA A 134 1.38 -4.44 -2.93
N ALA A 135 2.08 -4.88 -1.89
CA ALA A 135 1.85 -6.19 -1.28
C ALA A 135 2.31 -6.20 0.18
N SER A 136 1.70 -7.06 0.98
CA SER A 136 2.25 -7.53 2.26
C SER A 136 3.05 -8.82 2.04
N LEU A 137 4.12 -8.99 2.81
CA LEU A 137 4.85 -10.28 2.93
C LEU A 137 4.38 -11.12 4.13
N VAL A 138 3.50 -10.55 4.97
CA VAL A 138 3.01 -11.18 6.21
C VAL A 138 1.54 -11.57 6.08
N GLN A 139 0.77 -10.77 5.35
CA GLN A 139 -0.64 -11.00 5.01
C GLN A 139 -0.80 -11.18 3.49
N THR A 140 -2.02 -11.49 3.06
CA THR A 140 -2.37 -11.73 1.65
C THR A 140 -2.81 -10.47 0.92
N ASP A 141 -2.72 -9.32 1.58
CA ASP A 141 -3.08 -8.03 1.02
C ASP A 141 -2.18 -7.64 -0.15
N VAL A 142 -2.79 -7.36 -1.30
CA VAL A 142 -2.14 -6.82 -2.49
C VAL A 142 -2.98 -5.71 -3.10
N ALA A 143 -2.31 -4.74 -3.73
CA ALA A 143 -2.96 -3.78 -4.60
C ALA A 143 -2.55 -4.04 -6.04
N LEU A 144 -3.54 -4.13 -6.91
CA LEU A 144 -3.40 -4.50 -8.31
C LEU A 144 -3.88 -3.36 -9.17
N MET A 145 -3.02 -2.84 -10.04
CA MET A 145 -3.34 -1.76 -10.97
C MET A 145 -3.60 -2.30 -12.37
N GLY A 146 -4.62 -1.79 -13.05
CA GLY A 146 -4.91 -2.16 -14.42
C GLY A 146 -3.88 -1.59 -15.43
N LYS A 147 -3.49 -2.44 -16.38
CA LYS A 147 -2.50 -2.14 -17.43
C LYS A 147 -3.09 -1.17 -18.46
N PRO A 148 -2.24 -0.32 -19.08
CA PRO A 148 -2.66 0.52 -20.20
C PRO A 148 -3.22 -0.28 -21.37
N GLY A 149 -4.23 0.28 -22.04
CA GLY A 149 -4.89 -0.35 -23.18
C GLY A 149 -5.88 -1.46 -22.81
N THR A 150 -6.18 -1.63 -21.52
CA THR A 150 -7.16 -2.61 -21.03
C THR A 150 -8.39 -1.90 -20.45
N PRO A 151 -9.53 -2.59 -20.29
CA PRO A 151 -10.69 -2.02 -19.61
C PRO A 151 -10.44 -1.57 -18.17
N ALA A 152 -9.39 -2.09 -17.52
CA ALA A 152 -9.02 -1.74 -16.15
C ALA A 152 -8.00 -0.60 -16.04
N GLU A 153 -7.55 -0.03 -17.17
CA GLU A 153 -6.42 0.92 -17.23
C GLU A 153 -6.45 1.96 -16.11
N GLY A 154 -5.37 1.99 -15.33
CA GLY A 154 -5.15 2.99 -14.29
C GLY A 154 -5.93 2.79 -12.99
N THR A 155 -7.00 2.00 -12.99
CA THR A 155 -7.77 1.68 -11.77
C THR A 155 -6.97 0.77 -10.84
N VAL A 156 -7.27 0.82 -9.55
CA VAL A 156 -6.61 -0.02 -8.53
C VAL A 156 -7.65 -0.87 -7.82
N SER A 157 -7.35 -2.16 -7.65
CA SER A 157 -8.13 -3.08 -6.81
C SER A 157 -7.30 -3.52 -5.62
N TRP A 158 -7.81 -3.31 -4.41
CA TRP A 158 -7.24 -3.90 -3.19
C TRP A 158 -7.84 -5.30 -3.00
N VAL A 159 -6.97 -6.31 -2.98
CA VAL A 159 -7.34 -7.72 -2.85
C VAL A 159 -6.75 -8.27 -1.56
N ARG A 160 -7.53 -9.11 -0.86
CA ARG A 160 -7.09 -9.86 0.31
C ARG A 160 -7.69 -11.26 0.25
N ASN A 161 -6.86 -12.28 0.43
CA ASN A 161 -7.26 -13.70 0.26
C ASN A 161 -7.97 -13.97 -1.08
N GLY A 162 -7.48 -13.36 -2.17
CA GLY A 162 -8.13 -13.47 -3.49
C GLY A 162 -9.45 -12.72 -3.65
N GLU A 163 -10.04 -12.14 -2.60
CA GLU A 163 -11.27 -11.35 -2.73
C GLU A 163 -10.97 -9.87 -2.95
N VAL A 164 -11.70 -9.23 -3.87
CA VAL A 164 -11.62 -7.78 -4.06
C VAL A 164 -12.34 -7.08 -2.92
N ILE A 165 -11.59 -6.37 -2.09
CA ILE A 165 -12.08 -5.62 -0.93
C ILE A 165 -12.67 -4.28 -1.37
N GLU A 166 -11.93 -3.56 -2.21
CA GLU A 166 -12.32 -2.24 -2.71
C GLU A 166 -11.62 -1.93 -4.03
N ARG A 167 -12.23 -1.05 -4.83
CA ARG A 167 -11.64 -0.50 -6.06
C ARG A 167 -11.57 1.01 -6.00
N TYR A 168 -10.55 1.56 -6.64
CA TYR A 168 -10.21 2.97 -6.66
C TYR A 168 -10.02 3.43 -8.11
N ASP A 169 -10.35 4.69 -8.37
CA ASP A 169 -10.30 5.27 -9.72
C ASP A 169 -8.85 5.33 -10.25
N ASP A 170 -7.88 5.59 -9.37
CA ASP A 170 -6.46 5.61 -9.70
C ASP A 170 -5.55 5.31 -8.49
N PHE A 171 -4.23 5.43 -8.68
CA PHE A 171 -3.27 5.25 -7.59
C PHE A 171 -3.38 6.32 -6.50
N LEU A 172 -3.74 7.55 -6.85
CA LEU A 172 -3.85 8.63 -5.88
C LEU A 172 -5.05 8.38 -4.96
N ASP A 173 -6.19 7.99 -5.50
CA ASP A 173 -7.39 7.64 -4.73
C ASP A 173 -7.13 6.45 -3.80
N TYR A 174 -6.43 5.41 -4.28
CA TYR A 174 -5.95 4.31 -3.43
C TYR A 174 -5.03 4.80 -2.31
N TYR A 175 -4.01 5.60 -2.65
CA TYR A 175 -3.04 6.13 -1.69
C TYR A 175 -3.72 6.97 -0.60
N LEU A 176 -4.63 7.88 -0.98
CA LEU A 176 -5.38 8.72 -0.05
C LEU A 176 -6.25 7.88 0.88
N SER A 177 -6.89 6.84 0.35
CA SER A 177 -7.69 5.91 1.13
C SER A 177 -6.84 5.17 2.18
N MET A 178 -5.65 4.68 1.78
CA MET A 178 -4.71 4.06 2.73
C MET A 178 -4.22 5.02 3.81
N MET A 179 -4.00 6.30 3.47
CA MET A 179 -3.64 7.32 4.45
C MET A 179 -4.78 7.62 5.42
N GLU A 180 -6.03 7.61 4.96
CA GLU A 180 -7.19 7.78 5.85
C GLU A 180 -7.35 6.58 6.79
N LEU A 181 -7.17 5.35 6.30
CA LEU A 181 -7.16 4.15 7.13
C LEU A 181 -6.03 4.19 8.18
N ASN A 182 -4.84 4.67 7.82
CA ASN A 182 -3.75 4.86 8.78
C ASN A 182 -4.13 5.83 9.92
N LYS A 183 -4.90 6.89 9.64
CA LYS A 183 -5.40 7.78 10.71
C LYS A 183 -6.40 7.06 11.62
N GLN A 184 -7.33 6.29 11.06
CA GLN A 184 -8.30 5.51 11.82
C GLN A 184 -7.61 4.45 12.70
N GLU A 185 -6.58 3.80 12.18
CA GLU A 185 -5.75 2.87 12.95
C GLU A 185 -5.02 3.59 14.08
N THR A 186 -4.47 4.77 13.81
CA THR A 186 -3.82 5.61 14.84
C THR A 186 -4.78 5.92 16.00
N GLU A 187 -6.04 6.28 15.69
CA GLU A 187 -7.06 6.52 16.71
C GLU A 187 -7.43 5.26 17.49
N THR A 188 -7.49 4.11 16.80
CA THR A 188 -7.76 2.80 17.40
C THR A 188 -6.66 2.42 18.38
N ILE A 189 -5.38 2.56 17.99
CA ILE A 189 -4.21 2.34 18.86
C ILE A 189 -4.28 3.26 20.08
N ARG A 190 -4.50 4.57 19.90
CA ARG A 190 -4.59 5.52 21.02
C ARG A 190 -5.70 5.15 22.01
N ARG A 191 -6.85 4.68 21.52
CA ARG A 191 -7.98 4.26 22.36
C ARG A 191 -7.67 2.98 23.14
N LYS A 192 -6.99 2.03 22.49
CA LYS A 192 -6.65 0.72 23.06
C LYS A 192 -5.50 0.81 24.07
N ASP A 193 -4.45 1.54 23.71
CA ASP A 193 -3.17 1.52 24.43
C ASP A 193 -2.99 2.72 25.36
N GLY A 194 -3.78 3.77 25.20
CA GLY A 194 -3.69 4.98 26.01
C GLY A 194 -2.42 5.80 25.69
N PRO A 195 -2.13 6.84 26.50
CA PRO A 195 -0.97 7.69 26.27
C PRO A 195 0.33 6.91 26.44
N LYS A 196 1.30 7.20 25.59
CA LYS A 196 2.66 6.68 25.70
C LYS A 196 3.26 7.04 27.07
N PRO A 197 3.73 6.06 27.87
CA PRO A 197 4.38 6.34 29.14
C PRO A 197 5.70 7.12 28.97
N ASP A 198 6.02 7.95 29.95
CA ASP A 198 7.31 8.65 30.00
C ASP A 198 8.48 7.65 29.98
N GLY A 199 9.48 7.91 29.14
CA GLY A 199 10.70 7.11 29.03
C GLY A 199 10.64 5.92 28.06
N VAL A 200 9.49 5.62 27.45
CA VAL A 200 9.42 4.64 26.36
C VAL A 200 10.02 5.25 25.09
N PRO A 201 10.97 4.60 24.40
CA PRO A 201 11.46 5.07 23.09
C PRO A 201 10.33 5.10 22.06
N HIS A 202 10.45 5.91 21.01
CA HIS A 202 9.51 5.79 19.88
C HIS A 202 9.72 4.46 19.17
N ALA A 203 8.67 3.95 18.51
CA ALA A 203 8.81 2.82 17.60
C ALA A 203 9.95 3.10 16.61
N VAL A 204 10.81 2.12 16.41
CA VAL A 204 12.07 2.27 15.67
C VAL A 204 11.75 2.18 14.18
N ILE A 205 12.31 3.11 13.39
CA ILE A 205 12.27 3.03 11.93
C ILE A 205 13.11 1.81 11.52
N GLY A 206 12.46 0.78 10.99
CA GLY A 206 13.11 -0.38 10.39
C GLY A 206 13.97 0.08 9.22
N ARG A 207 15.26 -0.26 9.22
CA ARG A 207 16.06 -0.17 7.99
C ARG A 207 15.69 -1.36 7.10
N PRO A 208 15.52 -1.16 5.78
CA PRO A 208 15.33 -2.28 4.85
C PRO A 208 16.41 -3.35 5.09
N GLY A 209 16.00 -4.58 5.40
CA GLY A 209 16.89 -5.71 5.71
C GLY A 209 17.30 -5.90 7.18
N SER A 210 16.75 -5.13 8.13
CA SER A 210 16.94 -5.39 9.57
C SER A 210 15.86 -6.32 10.11
N PRO A 211 16.20 -7.32 10.96
CA PRO A 211 15.19 -8.14 11.61
C PRO A 211 14.29 -7.28 12.53
N PRO A 212 13.01 -7.66 12.72
CA PRO A 212 12.10 -6.94 13.60
C PRO A 212 12.66 -6.89 15.01
N VAL A 213 12.72 -5.69 15.59
CA VAL A 213 13.45 -5.43 16.85
C VAL A 213 12.67 -5.89 18.09
N PHE A 214 11.40 -6.28 17.94
CA PHE A 214 10.54 -6.72 19.04
C PHE A 214 9.98 -8.14 18.83
N GLU A 215 10.86 -9.13 18.78
CA GLU A 215 10.48 -10.56 18.81
C GLU A 215 9.78 -10.98 20.13
N HIS A 216 9.75 -10.13 21.17
CA HIS A 216 9.21 -10.49 22.49
C HIS A 216 7.80 -9.93 22.79
N ALA A 217 7.15 -9.26 21.83
CA ALA A 217 5.81 -8.68 22.04
C ALA A 217 4.76 -9.09 20.99
N ARG A 218 5.05 -10.02 20.07
CA ARG A 218 3.99 -10.72 19.34
C ARG A 218 3.23 -11.59 20.34
N ARG A 219 2.10 -11.06 20.83
CA ARG A 219 1.09 -11.88 21.47
C ARG A 219 0.58 -12.86 20.42
N ASP A 220 0.97 -14.12 20.61
CA ASP A 220 0.20 -15.27 20.15
C ASP A 220 -1.17 -15.20 20.83
N ASP A 221 -2.17 -14.61 20.17
CA ASP A 221 -3.57 -14.80 20.53
C ASP A 221 -4.38 -14.80 19.20
N LEU A 222 -4.50 -16.01 18.63
CA LEU A 222 -5.55 -16.41 17.69
C LEU A 222 -6.91 -16.49 18.40
#